data_AF-A0A7G5H035-F1
#
_entry.id   AF-A0A7G5H035-F1
#
_cell.length_a   1.000
_cell.length_b   1.000
_cell.length_c   1.000
_cell.angle_alpha   90.00
_cell.angle_beta   90.00
_cell.angle_gamma   90.00
#
_symmetry.space_group_name_H-M   'P 1'
#
loop_
_entity.id
_entity.type
_entity.pdbx_description
1 polymer ?
#
loop_
_entity_poly.entity_id
_entity_poly.type
_entity_poly.pdbx_seq_one_letter_code
_entity_poly.pdbx_strand_id
1 'polypeptide(L)'
;MRSSAVKLLIYLCIGLSLLTCVDPLESTINSSLNVLIVDVTITDKAETQVIRLNRSQADRLTGRFGYVPVTKANVQIVVDSVEVVIAEETTDGRYQLPADFKGKVGHVYQLKFTLAEGTRYESTPELLQPVAPIGQVRALFNSASLSSTERLNNTYTAAHDFYVDFTDPANQPNSYRWDWLDWERQEWCRSCNRGFYQVKDEKGNLIEDCVSTNLNSSFTASFDYHCRTACWEILYSHDLVVFDDQYSNGKQIKGLRIGRVPLYSKEPSLVELRQSSLTKKAYDYLKRLMEDTQTTGGVAGGQPALLVGNVHNVTEPNEAVVGYFTVSSVSSVRYWLTRSDATGIAPGLFVAQNGHPPVDEPPSGRDRPPTAVCVSSDTRTPYKPEGWRD
;
A
#
# COMPACT_ATOMS: atom_id res chain seq x y z
N MET A 1 70.31 30.28 8.09
CA MET A 1 69.11 31.14 7.99
C MET A 1 68.03 30.63 7.03
N ARG A 2 68.33 29.80 5.99
CA ARG A 2 67.31 29.29 5.05
C ARG A 2 66.39 28.16 5.58
N SER A 3 66.84 27.33 6.53
CA SER A 3 66.08 26.17 7.04
C SER A 3 64.93 26.55 8.00
N SER A 4 65.15 27.54 8.87
CA SER A 4 64.15 27.95 9.86
C SER A 4 62.95 28.66 9.23
N ALA A 5 63.18 29.44 8.16
CA ALA A 5 62.11 30.12 7.42
C ALA A 5 61.17 29.15 6.69
N VAL A 6 61.73 28.07 6.11
CA VAL A 6 60.92 27.03 5.44
C VAL A 6 60.07 26.25 6.45
N LYS A 7 60.63 25.92 7.61
CA LYS A 7 59.85 25.25 8.68
C LYS A 7 58.72 26.15 9.18
N LEU A 8 58.97 27.44 9.36
CA LEU A 8 57.94 28.41 9.75
C LEU A 8 56.82 28.52 8.70
N LEU A 9 57.18 28.53 7.41
CA LEU A 9 56.21 28.58 6.32
C LEU A 9 55.34 27.31 6.26
N ILE A 10 55.93 26.15 6.53
CA ILE A 10 55.22 24.86 6.59
C ILE A 10 54.26 24.84 7.79
N TYR A 11 54.70 25.26 8.97
CA TYR A 11 53.81 25.36 10.14
C TYR A 11 52.69 26.38 9.94
N LEU A 12 52.95 27.48 9.23
CA LEU A 12 51.94 28.47 8.88
C LEU A 12 50.92 27.93 7.86
N CYS A 13 51.36 27.19 6.84
CA CYS A 13 50.47 26.56 5.87
C CYS A 13 49.62 25.43 6.47
N ILE A 14 50.20 24.63 7.37
CA ILE A 14 49.46 23.60 8.12
C ILE A 14 48.45 24.25 9.07
N GLY A 15 48.82 25.35 9.74
CA GLY A 15 47.90 26.14 10.57
C GLY A 15 46.74 26.76 9.79
N LEU A 16 46.98 27.27 8.57
CA LEU A 16 45.91 27.81 7.71
C LEU A 16 45.01 26.72 7.12
N SER A 17 45.49 25.49 6.93
CA SER A 17 44.65 24.38 6.42
C SER A 17 43.61 23.88 7.44
N LEU A 18 43.75 24.24 8.72
CA LEU A 18 42.78 23.91 9.78
C LEU A 18 41.67 24.96 9.92
N LEU A 19 41.68 26.03 9.12
CA LEU A 19 40.67 27.10 9.11
C LEU A 19 39.61 26.93 8.01
N THR A 20 39.44 25.73 7.46
CA THR A 20 38.31 25.45 6.56
C THR A 20 37.03 25.28 7.39
N CYS A 21 36.42 26.39 7.79
CA CYS A 21 35.00 26.38 8.12
C CYS A 21 34.26 26.02 6.84
N VAL A 22 33.76 24.80 6.76
CA VAL A 22 32.69 24.48 5.83
C VAL A 22 31.47 25.18 6.41
N ASP A 23 30.99 26.24 5.74
CA ASP A 23 29.70 26.80 6.09
C ASP A 23 28.68 25.65 6.01
N PRO A 24 28.04 25.24 7.12
CA PRO A 24 26.95 24.31 7.02
C PRO A 24 25.92 24.97 6.13
N LEU A 25 25.55 24.30 5.04
CA LEU A 25 24.43 24.73 4.23
C LEU A 25 23.23 24.70 5.18
N GLU A 26 22.81 25.86 5.72
CA GLU A 26 21.55 26.00 6.42
C GLU A 26 20.45 25.86 5.37
N SER A 27 20.20 24.61 4.99
CA SER A 27 18.94 24.22 4.40
C SER A 27 17.89 24.49 5.47
N THR A 28 17.27 25.66 5.39
CA THR A 28 15.95 25.87 5.99
C THR A 28 15.05 24.82 5.35
N ILE A 29 14.88 23.69 6.03
CA ILE A 29 13.91 22.67 5.66
C ILE A 29 12.53 23.29 5.88
N ASN A 30 12.08 24.08 4.91
CA ASN A 30 10.68 24.46 4.76
C ASN A 30 9.90 23.23 4.27
N SER A 31 9.96 22.10 4.97
CA SER A 31 9.23 20.88 4.59
C SER A 31 7.80 20.87 5.13
N SER A 32 7.12 22.01 5.17
CA SER A 32 5.66 22.01 5.26
C SER A 32 5.08 21.87 3.85
N LEU A 33 5.43 20.80 3.13
CA LEU A 33 4.69 20.43 1.93
C LEU A 33 3.30 20.01 2.40
N ASN A 34 2.33 20.92 2.26
CA ASN A 34 0.91 20.68 2.49
C ASN A 34 0.26 20.41 1.13
N VAL A 35 0.43 19.18 0.63
CA VAL A 35 0.01 18.78 -0.70
C VAL A 35 -1.19 17.86 -0.57
N LEU A 36 -2.22 18.11 -1.38
CA LEU A 36 -3.37 17.21 -1.46
C LEU A 36 -2.97 15.92 -2.18
N ILE A 37 -3.31 14.78 -1.60
CA ILE A 37 -3.06 13.44 -2.10
C ILE A 37 -4.43 12.80 -2.39
N VAL A 38 -4.61 12.38 -3.64
CA VAL A 38 -5.83 11.73 -4.13
C VAL A 38 -5.50 10.33 -4.63
N ASP A 39 -6.02 9.31 -3.95
CA ASP A 39 -5.88 7.91 -4.36
C ASP A 39 -7.27 7.34 -4.69
N VAL A 40 -7.50 7.12 -5.98
CA VAL A 40 -8.77 6.63 -6.53
C VAL A 40 -8.51 5.76 -7.75
N THR A 41 -9.06 4.54 -7.73
CA THR A 41 -9.22 3.72 -8.91
C THR A 41 -10.66 3.22 -8.98
N ILE A 42 -11.36 3.49 -10.09
CA ILE A 42 -12.69 2.94 -10.36
C ILE A 42 -12.54 1.71 -11.25
N THR A 43 -13.13 0.59 -10.83
CA THR A 43 -13.09 -0.67 -11.58
C THR A 43 -14.47 -1.14 -12.05
N ASP A 44 -14.49 -2.05 -13.02
CA ASP A 44 -15.70 -2.76 -13.47
C ASP A 44 -16.05 -3.99 -12.63
N LYS A 45 -15.33 -4.22 -11.53
CA LYS A 45 -15.61 -5.29 -10.56
C LYS A 45 -16.68 -4.88 -9.58
N ALA A 46 -17.49 -5.86 -9.17
CA ALA A 46 -18.46 -5.72 -8.10
C ALA A 46 -17.75 -5.82 -6.74
N GLU A 47 -16.94 -4.81 -6.46
CA GLU A 47 -16.18 -4.66 -5.21
C GLU A 47 -16.35 -3.25 -4.67
N THR A 48 -16.09 -3.08 -3.38
CA THR A 48 -16.19 -1.79 -2.72
C THR A 48 -15.20 -0.80 -3.32
N GLN A 49 -15.70 0.22 -4.01
CA GLN A 49 -14.89 1.28 -4.61
C GLN A 49 -14.67 2.39 -3.58
N VAL A 50 -13.40 2.73 -3.32
CA VAL A 50 -12.99 3.67 -2.27
C VAL A 50 -12.17 4.80 -2.85
N ILE A 51 -12.45 6.00 -2.37
CA ILE A 51 -11.75 7.24 -2.67
C ILE A 51 -11.06 7.69 -1.38
N ARG A 52 -9.73 7.84 -1.43
CA ARG A 52 -8.95 8.32 -0.28
C ARG A 52 -8.43 9.73 -0.55
N LEU A 53 -8.78 10.65 0.35
CA LEU A 53 -8.34 12.04 0.31
C LEU A 53 -7.52 12.35 1.55
N ASN A 54 -6.27 12.75 1.35
CA ASN A 54 -5.33 13.05 2.42
C ASN A 54 -4.53 14.31 2.10
N ARG A 55 -4.02 15.03 3.10
CA ARG A 55 -3.02 16.08 2.92
C ARG A 55 -1.70 15.66 3.54
N SER A 56 -0.60 15.81 2.81
CA SER A 56 0.72 15.56 3.36
C SER A 56 1.00 16.52 4.51
N GLN A 57 1.55 15.99 5.59
CA GLN A 57 1.97 16.78 6.73
C GLN A 57 3.26 16.19 7.29
N ALA A 58 4.33 16.98 7.30
CA ALA A 58 5.53 16.63 8.05
C ALA A 58 5.33 16.96 9.52
N ASP A 59 5.71 16.05 10.40
CA ASP A 59 5.80 16.30 11.83
C ASP A 59 6.86 17.40 12.06
N ARG A 60 6.42 18.51 12.68
CA ARG A 60 7.26 19.71 12.83
C ARG A 60 8.45 19.52 13.77
N LEU A 61 8.41 18.52 14.65
CA LEU A 61 9.43 18.29 15.68
C LEU A 61 10.44 17.22 15.24
N THR A 62 9.96 16.20 14.51
CA THR A 62 10.74 15.02 14.10
C THR A 62 11.07 15.00 12.61
N GLY A 63 10.44 15.87 11.81
CA GLY A 63 10.57 15.87 10.35
C GLY A 63 10.00 14.63 9.67
N ARG A 64 9.29 13.76 10.41
CA ARG A 64 8.71 12.53 9.85
C ARG A 64 7.56 12.86 8.91
N PHE A 65 7.56 12.20 7.76
CA PHE A 65 6.46 12.29 6.81
C PHE A 65 5.21 11.62 7.38
N GLY A 66 4.07 12.30 7.24
CA GLY A 66 2.76 11.81 7.60
C GLY A 66 1.70 12.39 6.67
N TYR A 67 0.46 12.05 6.94
CA TYR A 67 -0.70 12.58 6.24
C TYR A 67 -1.85 12.80 7.22
N VAL A 68 -2.70 13.77 6.90
CA VAL A 68 -3.93 14.07 7.63
C VAL A 68 -5.11 13.78 6.71
N PRO A 69 -6.11 12.99 7.15
CA PRO A 69 -7.28 12.72 6.35
C PRO A 69 -8.08 14.00 6.08
N VAL A 70 -8.57 14.13 4.86
CA VAL A 70 -9.45 15.24 4.46
C VAL A 70 -10.88 14.81 4.68
N THR A 71 -11.53 15.38 5.69
CA THR A 71 -12.87 14.96 6.13
C THR A 71 -13.97 15.90 5.63
N LYS A 72 -15.21 15.39 5.62
CA LYS A 72 -16.44 16.15 5.29
C LYS A 72 -16.42 16.77 3.89
N ALA A 73 -15.65 16.23 2.96
CA ALA A 73 -15.69 16.64 1.57
C ALA A 73 -16.96 16.09 0.90
N ASN A 74 -17.55 16.87 0.00
CA ASN A 74 -18.55 16.35 -0.92
C ASN A 74 -17.82 15.70 -2.09
N VAL A 75 -17.90 14.39 -2.23
CA VAL A 75 -17.16 13.61 -3.25
C VAL A 75 -18.14 12.93 -4.19
N GLN A 76 -17.90 13.06 -5.49
CA GLN A 76 -18.74 12.47 -6.53
C GLN A 76 -17.95 12.03 -7.76
N ILE A 77 -18.48 11.01 -8.44
CA ILE A 77 -18.05 10.57 -9.75
C ILE A 77 -19.12 10.98 -10.77
N VAL A 78 -18.70 11.68 -11.82
CA VAL A 78 -19.57 12.04 -12.94
C VAL A 78 -19.31 11.06 -14.09
N VAL A 79 -20.35 10.40 -14.58
CA VAL A 79 -20.30 9.44 -15.70
C VAL A 79 -20.89 10.08 -16.95
N ASP A 80 -20.15 10.04 -18.05
CA ASP A 80 -20.49 10.63 -19.35
C ASP A 80 -20.96 12.09 -19.29
N SER A 81 -20.47 12.85 -18.30
CA SER A 81 -20.87 14.24 -18.04
C SER A 81 -22.35 14.45 -17.64
N VAL A 82 -23.09 13.38 -17.31
CA VAL A 82 -24.53 13.46 -16.99
C VAL A 82 -24.87 12.81 -15.65
N GLU A 83 -24.53 11.54 -15.47
CA GLU A 83 -24.89 10.79 -14.27
C GLU A 83 -23.92 11.14 -13.13
N VAL A 84 -24.45 11.36 -11.92
CA VAL A 84 -23.66 11.70 -10.75
C VAL A 84 -23.84 10.61 -9.70
N VAL A 85 -22.72 10.01 -9.29
CA VAL A 85 -22.67 9.01 -8.23
C VAL A 85 -21.93 9.60 -7.04
N ILE A 86 -22.60 9.64 -5.89
CA ILE A 86 -22.09 10.28 -4.68
C ILE A 86 -21.35 9.24 -3.84
N ALA A 87 -20.19 9.60 -3.29
CA ALA A 87 -19.48 8.80 -2.32
C ALA A 87 -19.74 9.30 -0.90
N GLU A 88 -19.97 8.39 0.04
CA GLU A 88 -20.20 8.69 1.45
C GLU A 88 -18.94 8.49 2.28
N GLU A 89 -18.66 9.40 3.21
CA GLU A 89 -17.53 9.25 4.13
C GLU A 89 -17.83 8.15 5.15
N THR A 90 -17.04 7.07 5.13
CA THR A 90 -17.20 5.93 6.05
C THR A 90 -16.32 6.05 7.28
N THR A 91 -15.11 6.56 7.08
CA THR A 91 -14.10 6.85 8.09
C THR A 91 -13.34 8.09 7.63
N ASP A 92 -12.68 8.80 8.53
CA ASP A 92 -11.97 10.04 8.20
C ASP A 92 -11.10 9.91 6.93
N GLY A 93 -11.42 10.70 5.90
CA GLY A 93 -10.66 10.71 4.64
C GLY A 93 -10.94 9.54 3.67
N ARG A 94 -11.86 8.62 4.02
CA ARG A 94 -12.28 7.47 3.22
C ARG A 94 -13.72 7.65 2.76
N TYR A 95 -13.89 7.83 1.46
CA TYR A 95 -15.19 8.02 0.82
C TYR A 95 -15.51 6.79 -0.02
N GLN A 96 -16.68 6.19 0.21
CA GLN A 96 -17.08 4.95 -0.42
C GLN A 96 -18.26 5.19 -1.37
N LEU A 97 -18.16 4.66 -2.59
CA LEU A 97 -19.27 4.69 -3.54
C LEU A 97 -20.34 3.64 -3.16
N PRO A 98 -21.57 3.74 -3.70
CA PRO A 98 -22.62 2.77 -3.45
C PRO A 98 -22.15 1.33 -3.75
N ALA A 99 -22.58 0.37 -2.94
CA ALA A 99 -22.08 -1.02 -3.02
C ALA A 99 -22.41 -1.73 -4.34
N ASP A 100 -23.41 -1.24 -5.08
CA ASP A 100 -23.83 -1.73 -6.39
C ASP A 100 -23.14 -1.00 -7.56
N PHE A 101 -22.41 0.09 -7.27
CA PHE A 101 -21.70 0.84 -8.29
C PHE A 101 -20.49 0.07 -8.80
N LYS A 102 -20.41 -0.05 -10.13
CA LYS A 102 -19.24 -0.54 -10.85
C LYS A 102 -19.11 0.20 -12.17
N GLY A 103 -17.87 0.42 -12.58
CA GLY A 103 -17.54 0.95 -13.89
C GLY A 103 -18.08 0.08 -15.03
N LYS A 104 -18.28 0.68 -16.19
CA LYS A 104 -18.70 0.02 -17.43
C LYS A 104 -17.75 0.42 -18.54
N VAL A 105 -17.25 -0.57 -19.28
CA VAL A 105 -16.37 -0.36 -20.44
C VAL A 105 -17.03 0.55 -21.46
N GLY A 106 -16.27 1.51 -22.00
CA GLY A 106 -16.74 2.47 -22.99
C GLY A 106 -17.33 3.77 -22.41
N HIS A 107 -17.57 3.83 -21.10
CA HIS A 107 -18.02 5.04 -20.42
C HIS A 107 -16.85 5.89 -19.93
N VAL A 108 -17.07 7.20 -19.84
CA VAL A 108 -16.10 8.19 -19.36
C VAL A 108 -16.46 8.63 -17.95
N TYR A 109 -15.46 8.69 -17.09
CA TYR A 109 -15.63 9.00 -15.67
C TYR A 109 -14.79 10.23 -15.31
N GLN A 110 -15.31 11.04 -14.38
CA GLN A 110 -14.61 12.20 -13.85
C GLN A 110 -14.83 12.29 -12.34
N LEU A 111 -13.75 12.42 -11.57
CA LEU A 111 -13.82 12.72 -10.15
C LEU A 111 -14.06 14.21 -9.95
N LYS A 112 -15.03 14.56 -9.10
CA LYS A 112 -15.21 15.92 -8.60
C LYS A 112 -15.37 15.88 -7.08
N PHE A 113 -14.75 16.83 -6.39
CA PHE A 113 -15.02 16.99 -4.97
C PHE A 113 -14.86 18.43 -4.52
N THR A 114 -15.60 18.77 -3.45
CA THR A 114 -15.53 20.06 -2.77
C THR A 114 -15.17 19.84 -1.31
N LEU A 115 -14.11 20.50 -0.85
CA LEU A 115 -13.66 20.42 0.53
C LEU A 115 -14.61 21.17 1.46
N ALA A 116 -14.51 20.92 2.77
CA ALA A 116 -15.37 21.56 3.77
C ALA A 116 -15.26 23.10 3.76
N GLU A 117 -14.07 23.63 3.43
CA GLU A 117 -13.81 25.06 3.25
C GLU A 117 -14.35 25.65 1.93
N GLY A 118 -14.87 24.81 1.02
CA GLY A 118 -15.47 25.22 -0.25
C GLY A 118 -14.55 25.15 -1.47
N THR A 119 -13.28 24.82 -1.31
CA THR A 119 -12.32 24.63 -2.41
C THR A 119 -12.75 23.45 -3.29
N ARG A 120 -12.72 23.62 -4.62
CA ARG A 120 -13.24 22.65 -5.60
C ARG A 120 -12.12 22.03 -6.42
N TYR A 121 -12.23 20.73 -6.66
CA TYR A 121 -11.28 19.95 -7.42
C TYR A 121 -11.99 19.09 -8.46
N GLU A 122 -11.37 18.94 -9.63
CA GLU A 122 -11.84 18.08 -10.71
C GLU A 122 -10.68 17.26 -11.28
N SER A 123 -10.93 16.01 -11.67
CA SER A 123 -9.99 15.25 -12.49
C SER A 123 -10.15 15.58 -13.97
N THR A 124 -9.17 15.23 -14.78
CA THR A 124 -9.43 15.02 -16.21
C THR A 124 -10.37 13.82 -16.39
N PRO A 125 -11.25 13.83 -17.41
CA PRO A 125 -12.06 12.67 -17.73
C PRO A 125 -11.21 11.48 -18.19
N GLU A 126 -11.53 10.27 -17.71
CA GLU A 126 -10.86 9.01 -18.04
C GLU A 126 -11.86 8.04 -18.68
N LEU A 127 -11.46 7.40 -19.79
CA LEU A 127 -12.27 6.39 -20.48
C LEU A 127 -11.96 5.00 -19.88
N LEU A 128 -12.99 4.26 -19.48
CA LEU A 128 -12.82 2.86 -19.06
C LEU A 128 -12.59 1.98 -20.29
N GLN A 129 -11.33 1.64 -20.53
CA GLN A 129 -10.91 0.77 -21.63
C GLN A 129 -11.11 -0.71 -21.29
N PRO A 130 -11.37 -1.59 -22.28
CA PRO A 130 -11.39 -3.02 -22.04
C PRO A 130 -9.99 -3.53 -21.68
N VAL A 131 -9.94 -4.63 -20.93
CA VAL A 131 -8.69 -5.30 -20.55
C VAL A 131 -8.57 -6.66 -21.24
N ALA A 132 -7.35 -7.03 -21.61
CA ALA A 132 -7.06 -8.36 -22.11
C ALA A 132 -7.20 -9.41 -20.99
N PRO A 133 -7.67 -10.63 -21.31
CA PRO A 133 -7.73 -11.70 -20.32
C PRO A 133 -6.32 -12.17 -19.95
N ILE A 134 -6.16 -12.55 -18.69
CA ILE A 134 -4.94 -13.23 -18.20
C ILE A 134 -4.92 -14.65 -18.78
N GLY A 135 -3.79 -15.04 -19.37
CA GLY A 135 -3.58 -16.39 -19.89
C GLY A 135 -2.99 -17.32 -18.83
N GLN A 136 -1.87 -17.98 -19.15
CA GLN A 136 -1.26 -18.95 -18.26
C GLN A 136 -0.56 -18.27 -17.08
N VAL A 137 -0.78 -18.79 -15.87
CA VAL A 137 -0.13 -18.34 -14.63
C VAL A 137 0.85 -19.41 -14.15
N ARG A 138 2.03 -19.00 -13.69
CA ARG A 138 3.06 -19.86 -13.09
C ARG A 138 3.60 -19.21 -11.82
N ALA A 139 3.68 -19.96 -10.73
CA ALA A 139 4.34 -19.55 -9.50
C ALA A 139 5.64 -20.36 -9.33
N LEU A 140 6.75 -19.69 -9.04
CA LEU A 140 8.05 -20.34 -8.83
C LEU A 140 8.64 -19.89 -7.49
N PHE A 141 8.95 -20.84 -6.61
CA PHE A 141 9.65 -20.53 -5.37
C PHE A 141 11.08 -20.00 -5.63
N ASN A 142 11.44 -18.94 -4.92
CA ASN A 142 12.77 -18.35 -4.94
C ASN A 142 13.16 -17.93 -3.52
N SER A 143 14.23 -18.52 -2.99
CA SER A 143 14.70 -18.28 -1.62
C SER A 143 15.33 -16.90 -1.40
N ALA A 144 15.56 -16.11 -2.45
CA ALA A 144 16.23 -14.81 -2.39
C ALA A 144 15.57 -13.74 -3.29
N SER A 145 14.24 -13.79 -3.45
CA SER A 145 13.50 -12.89 -4.34
C SER A 145 13.20 -11.49 -3.78
N LEU A 146 13.05 -11.37 -2.46
CA LEU A 146 12.67 -10.09 -1.83
C LEU A 146 13.85 -9.12 -1.77
N SER A 147 13.60 -7.88 -2.21
CA SER A 147 14.56 -6.77 -2.12
C SER A 147 14.72 -6.27 -0.68
N SER A 148 15.71 -5.41 -0.42
CA SER A 148 15.96 -4.89 0.93
C SER A 148 14.76 -4.15 1.54
N THR A 149 13.94 -3.49 0.72
CA THR A 149 12.75 -2.75 1.20
C THR A 149 11.54 -3.66 1.46
N GLU A 150 11.55 -4.88 0.93
CA GLU A 150 10.46 -5.86 1.07
C GLU A 150 10.74 -6.88 2.18
N ARG A 151 11.99 -6.97 2.65
CA ARG A 151 12.38 -7.92 3.69
C ARG A 151 11.85 -7.50 5.05
N LEU A 152 11.07 -8.39 5.66
CA LEU A 152 10.80 -8.29 7.07
C LEU A 152 12.10 -8.43 7.88
N ASN A 153 12.39 -7.45 8.74
CA ASN A 153 13.58 -7.39 9.60
C ASN A 153 14.91 -7.64 8.85
N ASN A 154 14.97 -7.32 7.55
CA ASN A 154 16.11 -7.60 6.67
C ASN A 154 16.56 -9.08 6.59
N THR A 155 15.78 -10.02 7.13
CA THR A 155 16.21 -11.41 7.33
C THR A 155 15.51 -12.38 6.37
N TYR A 156 14.22 -12.17 6.09
CA TYR A 156 13.43 -13.09 5.27
C TYR A 156 13.41 -12.65 3.82
N THR A 157 14.04 -13.45 2.94
CA THR A 157 14.27 -13.12 1.53
C THR A 157 13.49 -13.97 0.55
N ALA A 158 12.80 -15.00 1.03
CA ALA A 158 12.11 -15.97 0.21
C ALA A 158 10.70 -15.51 -0.20
N ALA A 159 10.32 -15.81 -1.45
CA ALA A 159 8.99 -15.55 -1.99
C ALA A 159 8.64 -16.54 -3.11
N HIS A 160 7.37 -16.55 -3.51
CA HIS A 160 6.93 -17.15 -4.77
C HIS A 160 6.79 -16.05 -5.83
N ASP A 161 7.56 -16.19 -6.91
CA ASP A 161 7.53 -15.29 -8.05
C ASP A 161 6.40 -15.71 -9.00
N PHE A 162 5.51 -14.77 -9.30
CA PHE A 162 4.39 -15.00 -10.22
C PHE A 162 4.72 -14.49 -11.62
N TYR A 163 4.53 -15.39 -12.59
CA TYR A 163 4.73 -15.14 -14.01
C TYR A 163 3.42 -15.37 -14.75
N VAL A 164 3.13 -14.49 -15.70
CA VAL A 164 1.95 -14.59 -16.56
C VAL A 164 2.34 -14.60 -18.03
N ASP A 165 1.55 -15.32 -18.80
CA ASP A 165 1.50 -15.25 -20.24
C ASP A 165 0.15 -14.66 -20.62
N PHE A 166 0.11 -13.69 -21.55
CA PHE A 166 -1.14 -13.10 -22.03
C PHE A 166 -0.97 -12.62 -23.47
N THR A 167 -2.07 -12.22 -24.10
CA THR A 167 -2.08 -11.68 -25.47
C THR A 167 -2.99 -10.48 -25.49
N ASP A 168 -2.43 -9.32 -25.81
CA ASP A 168 -3.17 -8.08 -25.99
C ASP A 168 -3.81 -8.01 -27.39
N PRO A 169 -4.90 -7.23 -27.57
CA PRO A 169 -5.51 -7.04 -28.88
C PRO A 169 -4.61 -6.22 -29.81
N ALA A 170 -4.44 -6.68 -31.05
CA ALA A 170 -3.61 -6.01 -32.05
C ALA A 170 -4.21 -4.68 -32.55
N ASN A 171 -3.33 -3.78 -32.99
CA ASN A 171 -3.63 -2.49 -33.62
C ASN A 171 -4.33 -1.46 -32.73
N GLN A 172 -4.16 -1.58 -31.42
CA GLN A 172 -4.57 -0.57 -30.45
C GLN A 172 -3.48 -0.44 -29.39
N PRO A 173 -3.17 0.79 -28.91
CA PRO A 173 -2.22 0.96 -27.82
C PRO A 173 -2.85 0.43 -26.52
N ASN A 174 -2.21 -0.56 -25.91
CA ASN A 174 -2.66 -1.14 -24.66
C ASN A 174 -1.60 -0.96 -23.57
N SER A 175 -2.01 -0.30 -22.49
CA SER A 175 -1.21 -0.19 -21.27
C SER A 175 -1.92 -0.91 -20.14
N TYR A 176 -1.16 -1.60 -19.29
CA TYR A 176 -1.69 -2.39 -18.19
C TYR A 176 -0.94 -2.12 -16.89
N ARG A 177 -1.65 -2.23 -15.77
CA ARG A 177 -1.10 -2.38 -14.43
C ARG A 177 -1.39 -3.78 -13.92
N TRP A 178 -0.44 -4.34 -13.19
CA TRP A 178 -0.59 -5.59 -12.49
C TRP A 178 -0.47 -5.38 -10.99
N ASP A 179 -1.35 -6.04 -10.27
CA ASP A 179 -1.34 -6.12 -8.82
C ASP A 179 -1.80 -7.52 -8.40
N TRP A 180 -1.52 -7.86 -7.15
CA TRP A 180 -1.97 -9.11 -6.57
C TRP A 180 -2.36 -8.89 -5.13
N LEU A 181 -3.22 -9.77 -4.65
CA LEU A 181 -3.49 -9.92 -3.23
C LEU A 181 -3.46 -11.42 -2.89
N ASP A 182 -3.00 -11.75 -1.68
CA ASP A 182 -2.93 -13.11 -1.17
C ASP A 182 -3.78 -13.21 0.10
N TRP A 183 -4.63 -14.21 0.15
CA TRP A 183 -5.30 -14.61 1.38
C TRP A 183 -4.45 -15.70 2.05
N GLU A 184 -4.02 -15.45 3.28
CA GLU A 184 -3.37 -16.46 4.14
C GLU A 184 -4.28 -16.73 5.35
N ARG A 185 -4.32 -17.98 5.83
CA ARG A 185 -5.09 -18.32 7.03
C ARG A 185 -4.44 -17.68 8.26
N GLN A 186 -5.24 -17.02 9.08
CA GLN A 186 -4.78 -16.36 10.32
C GLN A 186 -5.29 -17.12 11.54
N GLU A 187 -4.36 -17.55 12.40
CA GLU A 187 -4.65 -18.28 13.63
C GLU A 187 -4.74 -17.36 14.85
N TRP A 188 -4.27 -16.11 14.75
CA TRP A 188 -4.23 -15.11 15.82
C TRP A 188 -5.06 -13.87 15.44
N CYS A 189 -6.13 -13.61 16.19
CA CYS A 189 -7.13 -12.62 15.81
C CYS A 189 -6.95 -11.27 16.52
N ARG A 190 -6.34 -11.27 17.71
CA ARG A 190 -6.19 -10.04 18.51
C ARG A 190 -4.88 -10.03 19.28
N SER A 191 -4.29 -8.84 19.34
CA SER A 191 -3.14 -8.52 20.21
C SER A 191 -3.55 -7.37 21.11
N CYS A 192 -3.59 -7.61 22.42
CA CYS A 192 -3.94 -6.59 23.40
C CYS A 192 -2.67 -6.05 24.04
N ASN A 193 -2.35 -4.79 23.73
CA ASN A 193 -1.24 -4.09 24.35
C ASN A 193 -1.67 -3.51 25.70
N ARG A 194 -0.93 -3.84 26.78
CA ARG A 194 -1.19 -3.34 28.15
C ARG A 194 -2.63 -3.60 28.63
N GLY A 195 -3.16 -4.77 28.31
CA GLY A 195 -4.53 -5.12 28.62
C GLY A 195 -4.84 -6.58 28.33
N PHE A 196 -6.09 -6.94 28.58
CA PHE A 196 -6.59 -8.29 28.35
C PHE A 196 -7.76 -8.26 27.38
N TYR A 197 -7.92 -9.32 26.60
CA TYR A 197 -9.12 -9.50 25.80
C TYR A 197 -10.28 -9.91 26.69
N GLN A 198 -11.40 -9.19 26.60
CA GLN A 198 -12.59 -9.49 27.39
C GLN A 198 -13.79 -9.73 26.48
N VAL A 199 -14.43 -10.88 26.69
CA VAL A 199 -15.69 -11.23 26.02
C VAL A 199 -16.84 -10.46 26.66
N LYS A 200 -16.85 -10.37 28.00
CA LYS A 200 -17.89 -9.69 28.76
C LYS A 200 -17.30 -8.78 29.84
N ASP A 201 -18.04 -7.74 30.18
CA ASP A 201 -17.77 -6.89 31.34
C ASP A 201 -18.18 -7.56 32.67
N GLU A 202 -17.88 -6.92 33.80
CA GLU A 202 -18.25 -7.38 35.14
C GLU A 202 -19.77 -7.53 35.35
N LYS A 203 -20.58 -6.84 34.55
CA LYS A 203 -22.05 -6.87 34.59
C LYS A 203 -22.65 -7.92 33.64
N GLY A 204 -21.80 -8.60 32.85
CA GLY A 204 -22.19 -9.62 31.88
C GLY A 204 -22.53 -9.09 30.48
N ASN A 205 -22.33 -7.81 30.19
CA ASN A 205 -22.52 -7.24 28.86
C ASN A 205 -21.37 -7.65 27.92
N LEU A 206 -21.68 -7.88 26.65
CA LEU A 206 -20.67 -8.21 25.64
C LEU A 206 -19.75 -7.01 25.36
N ILE A 207 -18.43 -7.24 25.43
CA ILE A 207 -17.39 -6.29 25.00
C ILE A 207 -16.75 -6.80 23.70
N GLU A 208 -16.21 -8.02 23.72
CA GLU A 208 -15.51 -8.66 22.60
C GLU A 208 -14.30 -7.86 22.09
N ASP A 209 -13.55 -7.22 23.00
CA ASP A 209 -12.38 -6.38 22.67
C ASP A 209 -11.32 -6.33 23.78
N CYS A 210 -10.17 -5.73 23.49
CA CYS A 210 -9.09 -5.44 24.42
C CYS A 210 -9.50 -4.37 25.41
N VAL A 211 -9.45 -4.71 26.69
CA VAL A 211 -9.71 -3.79 27.80
C VAL A 211 -8.39 -3.50 28.50
N SER A 212 -8.01 -2.22 28.52
CA SER A 212 -6.84 -1.76 29.27
C SER A 212 -7.07 -1.96 30.76
N THR A 213 -6.10 -2.52 31.46
CA THR A 213 -6.17 -2.56 32.91
C THR A 213 -5.73 -1.21 33.47
N ASN A 214 -6.62 -0.55 34.23
CA ASN A 214 -6.26 0.60 35.06
C ASN A 214 -5.35 0.23 36.25
N LEU A 215 -4.84 -1.01 36.28
CA LEU A 215 -3.78 -1.42 37.18
C LEU A 215 -2.60 -0.51 36.88
N ASN A 216 -2.22 0.31 37.86
CA ASN A 216 -1.06 1.20 37.93
C ASN A 216 -0.07 1.06 36.77
N SER A 217 0.43 2.19 36.28
CA SER A 217 1.45 2.43 35.23
C SER A 217 2.64 1.44 35.05
N SER A 218 2.73 0.38 35.85
CA SER A 218 3.62 -0.79 35.78
C SER A 218 3.10 -1.98 34.94
N PHE A 219 1.83 -2.08 34.54
CA PHE A 219 1.38 -3.19 33.69
C PHE A 219 1.73 -2.96 32.21
N THR A 220 2.80 -3.60 31.74
CA THR A 220 3.33 -3.44 30.38
C THR A 220 3.18 -4.69 29.50
N ALA A 221 2.55 -5.75 30.00
CA ALA A 221 2.40 -6.99 29.27
C ALA A 221 1.46 -6.83 28.06
N SER A 222 1.80 -7.50 26.97
CA SER A 222 0.95 -7.66 25.79
C SER A 222 0.65 -9.14 25.62
N PHE A 223 -0.58 -9.45 25.25
CA PHE A 223 -1.02 -10.83 25.01
C PHE A 223 -1.72 -10.95 23.67
N ASP A 224 -1.55 -12.12 23.06
CA ASP A 224 -2.11 -12.48 21.78
C ASP A 224 -3.14 -13.58 21.96
N TYR A 225 -4.21 -13.51 21.17
CA TYR A 225 -5.38 -14.36 21.32
C TYR A 225 -5.71 -15.07 20.02
N HIS A 226 -5.80 -16.39 20.11
CA HIS A 226 -6.18 -17.26 19.00
C HIS A 226 -7.57 -16.93 18.45
N CYS A 227 -7.73 -17.12 17.15
CA CYS A 227 -8.99 -16.99 16.45
C CYS A 227 -9.98 -18.08 16.86
N ARG A 228 -11.19 -17.69 17.26
CA ARG A 228 -12.32 -18.61 17.50
C ARG A 228 -13.24 -18.76 16.28
N THR A 229 -13.23 -17.76 15.41
CA THR A 229 -13.92 -17.78 14.11
C THR A 229 -12.89 -17.90 13.01
N ALA A 230 -13.31 -18.33 11.82
CA ALA A 230 -12.43 -18.36 10.67
C ALA A 230 -11.90 -16.95 10.36
N CYS A 231 -10.62 -16.88 9.97
CA CYS A 231 -9.95 -15.61 9.72
C CYS A 231 -8.93 -15.77 8.61
N TRP A 232 -8.95 -14.82 7.70
CA TRP A 232 -7.98 -14.71 6.62
C TRP A 232 -7.35 -13.32 6.67
N GLU A 233 -6.03 -13.32 6.63
CA GLU A 233 -5.26 -12.12 6.39
C GLU A 233 -5.14 -11.87 4.90
N ILE A 234 -5.22 -10.62 4.49
CA ILE A 234 -5.13 -10.16 3.11
C ILE A 234 -3.83 -9.38 2.97
N LEU A 235 -2.89 -9.96 2.23
CA LEU A 235 -1.61 -9.34 1.87
C LEU A 235 -1.76 -8.70 0.50
N TYR A 236 -1.35 -7.44 0.36
CA TYR A 236 -1.43 -6.72 -0.91
C TYR A 236 -0.05 -6.54 -1.53
N SER A 237 -0.01 -6.50 -2.86
CA SER A 237 1.19 -6.08 -3.59
C SER A 237 1.53 -4.63 -3.30
N HIS A 238 2.77 -4.36 -2.89
CA HIS A 238 3.31 -3.00 -2.76
C HIS A 238 4.14 -2.58 -3.98
N ASP A 239 4.55 -3.55 -4.80
CA ASP A 239 5.24 -3.29 -6.05
C ASP A 239 4.26 -2.78 -7.11
N LEU A 240 4.68 -1.74 -7.83
CA LEU A 240 3.97 -1.25 -9.00
C LEU A 240 4.56 -1.91 -10.25
N VAL A 241 3.78 -2.76 -10.93
CA VAL A 241 4.17 -3.36 -12.21
C VAL A 241 3.29 -2.78 -13.31
N VAL A 242 3.91 -2.08 -14.25
CA VAL A 242 3.24 -1.51 -15.43
C VAL A 242 3.83 -2.09 -16.71
N PHE A 243 2.97 -2.25 -17.72
CA PHE A 243 3.34 -2.78 -19.03
C PHE A 243 2.70 -1.93 -20.13
N ASP A 244 3.40 -1.74 -21.23
CA ASP A 244 2.90 -1.06 -22.42
C ASP A 244 3.31 -1.84 -23.67
N ASP A 245 2.36 -2.02 -24.57
CA ASP A 245 2.49 -2.89 -25.74
C ASP A 245 3.17 -2.24 -26.95
N GLN A 246 3.73 -1.03 -26.83
CA GLN A 246 4.35 -0.29 -27.94
C GLN A 246 5.32 -1.12 -28.78
N TYR A 247 6.03 -2.08 -28.18
CA TYR A 247 7.01 -2.95 -28.85
C TYR A 247 6.52 -4.39 -29.11
N SER A 248 5.31 -4.72 -28.67
CA SER A 248 4.76 -6.07 -28.68
C SER A 248 3.31 -6.15 -29.18
N ASN A 249 2.74 -5.06 -29.70
CA ASN A 249 1.39 -4.93 -30.26
C ASN A 249 0.83 -6.24 -30.87
N GLY A 250 -0.11 -6.87 -30.15
CA GLY A 250 -0.80 -8.09 -30.56
C GLY A 250 0.01 -9.38 -30.50
N LYS A 251 1.24 -9.36 -29.99
CA LYS A 251 2.09 -10.54 -29.82
C LYS A 251 1.89 -11.13 -28.43
N GLN A 252 2.00 -12.45 -28.36
CA GLN A 252 1.95 -13.13 -27.07
C GLN A 252 3.13 -12.71 -26.18
N ILE A 253 2.80 -12.21 -25.00
CA ILE A 253 3.76 -11.95 -23.93
C ILE A 253 3.92 -13.24 -23.13
N LYS A 254 5.17 -13.65 -22.89
CA LYS A 254 5.48 -14.87 -22.13
C LYS A 254 6.39 -14.54 -20.95
N GLY A 255 6.04 -15.07 -19.79
CA GLY A 255 6.86 -14.99 -18.59
C GLY A 255 7.05 -13.57 -18.07
N LEU A 256 6.02 -12.72 -18.18
CA LEU A 256 6.05 -11.44 -17.49
C LEU A 256 5.96 -11.69 -15.98
N ARG A 257 6.98 -11.30 -15.21
CA ARG A 257 6.90 -11.36 -13.75
C ARG A 257 6.04 -10.20 -13.24
N ILE A 258 4.97 -10.51 -12.54
CA ILE A 258 3.96 -9.53 -12.11
C ILE A 258 3.92 -9.31 -10.59
N GLY A 259 4.62 -10.16 -9.83
CA GLY A 259 4.55 -10.07 -8.37
C GLY A 259 5.38 -11.12 -7.68
N ARG A 260 5.55 -10.90 -6.37
CA ARG A 260 6.33 -11.73 -5.46
C ARG A 260 5.52 -11.85 -4.17
N VAL A 261 5.03 -13.04 -3.87
CA VAL A 261 4.28 -13.30 -2.63
C VAL A 261 5.27 -13.77 -1.56
N PRO A 262 5.50 -13.00 -0.48
CA PRO A 262 6.47 -13.36 0.55
C PRO A 262 6.18 -14.71 1.21
N LEU A 263 7.23 -15.46 1.55
CA LEU A 263 7.09 -16.72 2.29
C LEU A 263 6.98 -16.46 3.81
N TYR A 264 5.81 -16.03 4.29
CA TYR A 264 5.54 -15.90 5.73
C TYR A 264 5.11 -17.20 6.38
N SER A 265 4.30 -18.00 5.67
CA SER A 265 3.93 -19.36 6.05
C SER A 265 4.23 -20.35 4.92
N LYS A 266 4.38 -21.63 5.28
CA LYS A 266 4.40 -22.75 4.33
C LYS A 266 3.02 -23.36 4.09
N GLU A 267 2.00 -22.83 4.78
CA GLU A 267 0.62 -23.22 4.54
C GLU A 267 0.16 -22.75 3.14
N PRO A 268 -0.74 -23.50 2.48
CA PRO A 268 -1.33 -23.06 1.23
C PRO A 268 -2.06 -21.71 1.38
N SER A 269 -2.05 -20.92 0.31
CA SER A 269 -2.70 -19.61 0.26
C SER A 269 -3.45 -19.42 -1.06
N LEU A 270 -4.36 -18.45 -1.10
CA LEU A 270 -5.13 -18.11 -2.31
C LEU A 270 -4.64 -16.76 -2.82
N VAL A 271 -4.03 -16.75 -4.01
CA VAL A 271 -3.53 -15.52 -4.63
C VAL A 271 -4.50 -15.09 -5.74
N GLU A 272 -5.00 -13.86 -5.70
CA GLU A 272 -5.71 -13.25 -6.83
C GLU A 272 -4.76 -12.32 -7.58
N LEU A 273 -4.55 -12.62 -8.86
CA LEU A 273 -3.77 -11.80 -9.78
C LEU A 273 -4.73 -10.92 -10.57
N ARG A 274 -4.43 -9.63 -10.65
CA ARG A 274 -5.26 -8.64 -11.35
C ARG A 274 -4.46 -7.96 -12.44
N GLN A 275 -5.06 -7.91 -13.63
CA GLN A 275 -4.62 -7.10 -14.75
C GLN A 275 -5.65 -5.98 -14.93
N SER A 276 -5.19 -4.74 -14.86
CA SER A 276 -6.02 -3.54 -14.97
C SER A 276 -5.63 -2.76 -16.23
N SER A 277 -6.60 -2.41 -17.08
CA SER A 277 -6.35 -1.54 -18.24
C SER A 277 -6.02 -0.12 -17.80
N LEU A 278 -5.12 0.56 -18.51
CA LEU A 278 -4.76 1.95 -18.25
C LEU A 278 -4.85 2.78 -19.52
N THR A 279 -5.31 4.02 -19.38
CA THR A 279 -5.08 5.03 -20.40
C THR A 279 -3.59 5.34 -20.51
N LYS A 280 -3.14 5.81 -21.68
CA LYS A 280 -1.72 6.14 -21.89
C LYS A 280 -1.18 7.14 -20.86
N LYS A 281 -2.01 8.12 -20.46
CA LYS A 281 -1.64 9.13 -19.46
C LYS A 281 -1.51 8.53 -18.06
N ALA A 282 -2.42 7.64 -17.67
CA ALA A 282 -2.32 6.92 -16.40
C ALA A 282 -1.07 6.03 -16.35
N TYR A 283 -0.77 5.32 -17.45
CA TYR A 283 0.48 4.56 -17.57
C TYR A 283 1.72 5.44 -17.43
N ASP A 284 1.77 6.57 -18.12
CA ASP A 284 2.91 7.49 -18.05
C ASP A 284 3.11 8.05 -16.64
N TYR A 285 2.02 8.32 -15.91
CA TYR A 285 2.06 8.72 -14.51
C TYR A 285 2.65 7.60 -13.62
N LEU A 286 2.08 6.40 -13.70
CA LEU A 286 2.50 5.25 -12.88
C LEU A 286 3.93 4.82 -13.18
N LYS A 287 4.37 4.91 -14.44
CA LYS A 287 5.75 4.64 -14.83
C LYS A 287 6.74 5.60 -14.17
N ARG A 288 6.44 6.91 -14.14
CA ARG A 288 7.27 7.90 -13.44
C ARG A 288 7.29 7.63 -11.93
N LEU A 289 6.14 7.33 -11.34
CA LEU A 289 6.06 6.98 -9.91
C LEU A 289 6.94 5.77 -9.56
N MET A 290 6.94 4.75 -10.42
CA MET A 290 7.80 3.58 -10.28
C MET A 290 9.30 3.93 -10.39
N GLU A 291 9.68 4.73 -11.40
CA GLU A 291 11.06 5.17 -11.63
C GLU A 291 11.60 6.06 -10.48
N ASP A 292 10.77 6.97 -9.96
CA ASP A 292 11.12 7.83 -8.82
C ASP A 292 11.31 7.01 -7.53
N THR A 293 10.44 6.03 -7.28
CA THR A 293 10.56 5.17 -6.10
C THR A 293 11.84 4.34 -6.13
N GLN A 294 12.28 3.88 -7.31
CA GLN A 294 13.52 3.11 -7.47
C GLN A 294 14.78 3.97 -7.32
N THR A 295 14.74 5.25 -7.73
CA THR A 295 15.90 6.15 -7.68
C THR A 295 16.15 6.74 -6.28
N THR A 296 15.09 6.94 -5.49
CA THR A 296 15.18 7.51 -4.13
C THR A 296 15.83 6.54 -3.11
N GLY A 297 15.99 5.25 -3.46
CA GLY A 297 16.67 4.26 -2.62
C GLY A 297 18.20 4.33 -2.60
N GLY A 298 18.82 5.25 -3.37
CA GLY A 298 20.28 5.42 -3.44
C GLY A 298 20.84 6.43 -2.44
N VAL A 299 22.07 6.23 -1.97
CA VAL A 299 22.81 7.10 -1.02
C VAL A 299 23.06 8.53 -1.56
N ALA A 300 22.73 8.80 -2.82
CA ALA A 300 22.88 10.08 -3.50
C ALA A 300 21.56 10.56 -4.16
N GLY A 301 20.39 10.19 -3.60
CA GLY A 301 19.09 10.60 -4.12
C GLY A 301 18.91 12.13 -4.04
N GLY A 302 18.73 12.77 -5.20
CA GLY A 302 18.21 14.14 -5.27
C GLY A 302 16.79 14.21 -4.70
N GLN A 303 16.35 15.40 -4.30
CA GLN A 303 14.99 15.60 -3.80
C GLN A 303 13.99 15.24 -4.93
N PRO A 304 13.13 14.22 -4.76
CA PRO A 304 12.23 13.80 -5.83
C PRO A 304 11.27 14.93 -6.19
N ALA A 305 11.09 15.16 -7.49
CA ALA A 305 10.13 16.16 -7.96
C ALA A 305 8.71 15.74 -7.58
N LEU A 306 7.85 16.71 -7.28
CA LEU A 306 6.46 16.44 -6.96
C LEU A 306 5.73 15.89 -8.19
N LEU A 307 5.25 14.65 -8.13
CA LEU A 307 4.57 14.00 -9.25
C LEU A 307 3.08 14.41 -9.30
N VAL A 308 2.81 15.51 -10.00
CA VAL A 308 1.47 16.08 -10.18
C VAL A 308 0.56 15.16 -10.99
N GLY A 309 -0.65 14.96 -10.46
CA GLY A 309 -1.70 14.12 -11.00
C GLY A 309 -2.53 14.70 -12.12
N ASN A 310 -3.67 14.04 -12.38
CA ASN A 310 -4.72 14.54 -13.26
C ASN A 310 -5.86 15.27 -12.54
N VAL A 311 -5.78 15.42 -11.21
CA VAL A 311 -6.72 16.20 -10.40
C VAL A 311 -6.19 17.63 -10.24
N HIS A 312 -7.04 18.62 -10.44
CA HIS A 312 -6.68 20.03 -10.38
C HIS A 312 -7.67 20.81 -9.53
N ASN A 313 -7.17 21.81 -8.81
CA ASN A 313 -8.00 22.81 -8.14
C ASN A 313 -8.59 23.76 -9.19
N VAL A 314 -9.92 23.93 -9.16
CA VAL A 314 -10.66 24.76 -10.11
C VAL A 314 -10.48 26.26 -9.81
N THR A 315 -10.26 26.61 -8.55
CA THR A 315 -10.11 27.99 -8.08
C THR A 315 -8.65 28.46 -8.16
N GLU A 316 -7.70 27.58 -7.83
CA GLU A 316 -6.26 27.88 -7.78
C GLU A 316 -5.45 26.91 -8.67
N PRO A 317 -5.31 27.20 -9.98
CA PRO A 317 -4.66 26.27 -10.93
C PRO A 317 -3.19 25.93 -10.65
N ASN A 318 -2.53 26.69 -9.78
CA ASN A 318 -1.14 26.48 -9.39
C ASN A 318 -0.99 25.55 -8.17
N GLU A 319 -2.07 25.16 -7.49
CA GLU A 319 -1.99 24.17 -6.41
C GLU A 319 -1.64 22.81 -7.02
N ALA A 320 -0.54 22.22 -6.57
CA ALA A 320 -0.17 20.88 -6.96
C ALA A 320 -0.99 19.83 -6.18
N VAL A 321 -1.52 18.86 -6.90
CA VAL A 321 -2.21 17.69 -6.34
C VAL A 321 -1.45 16.43 -6.75
N VAL A 322 -1.17 15.57 -5.78
CA VAL A 322 -0.47 14.29 -5.95
C VAL A 322 -1.47 13.15 -6.01
N GLY A 323 -1.11 12.09 -6.74
CA GLY A 323 -1.96 10.95 -7.01
C GLY A 323 -2.68 11.06 -8.34
N TYR A 324 -3.42 10.03 -8.74
CA TYR A 324 -4.03 9.98 -10.07
C TYR A 324 -5.41 9.33 -9.97
N PHE A 325 -6.41 10.00 -10.53
CA PHE A 325 -7.72 9.40 -10.73
C PHE A 325 -7.64 8.44 -11.92
N THR A 326 -7.77 7.14 -11.66
CA THR A 326 -7.68 6.10 -12.69
C THR A 326 -9.02 5.37 -12.82
N VAL A 327 -9.34 4.93 -14.04
CA VAL A 327 -10.47 4.04 -14.29
C VAL A 327 -10.00 2.86 -15.15
N SER A 328 -10.36 1.64 -14.74
CA SER A 328 -9.80 0.42 -15.30
C SER A 328 -10.83 -0.70 -15.42
N SER A 329 -10.83 -1.41 -16.54
CA SER A 329 -11.39 -2.76 -16.59
C SER A 329 -10.40 -3.73 -15.96
N VAL A 330 -10.88 -4.73 -15.23
CA VAL A 330 -10.04 -5.69 -14.51
C VAL A 330 -10.31 -7.12 -14.98
N SER A 331 -9.25 -7.81 -15.39
CA SER A 331 -9.23 -9.27 -15.55
C SER A 331 -8.54 -9.86 -14.33
N SER A 332 -9.14 -10.87 -13.72
CA SER A 332 -8.57 -11.51 -12.52
C SER A 332 -8.53 -13.02 -12.65
N VAL A 333 -7.47 -13.63 -12.09
CA VAL A 333 -7.31 -15.08 -11.99
C VAL A 333 -6.92 -15.42 -10.56
N ARG A 334 -7.63 -16.38 -9.96
CA ARG A 334 -7.29 -16.92 -8.65
C ARG A 334 -6.42 -18.16 -8.79
N TYR A 335 -5.30 -18.17 -8.09
CA TYR A 335 -4.30 -19.21 -8.09
C TYR A 335 -4.17 -19.79 -6.68
N TRP A 336 -4.36 -21.11 -6.56
CA TRP A 336 -4.14 -21.81 -5.29
C TRP A 336 -2.65 -22.13 -5.13
N LEU A 337 -1.97 -21.39 -4.27
CA LEU A 337 -0.55 -21.52 -4.02
C LEU A 337 -0.31 -22.56 -2.93
N THR A 338 0.11 -23.78 -3.31
CA THR A 338 0.31 -24.88 -2.35
C THR A 338 1.54 -24.73 -1.46
N ARG A 339 2.52 -23.93 -1.90
CA ARG A 339 3.84 -23.76 -1.25
C ARG A 339 4.61 -25.06 -0.96
N SER A 340 4.25 -26.15 -1.63
CA SER A 340 4.87 -27.47 -1.44
C SER A 340 6.34 -27.54 -1.89
N ASP A 341 6.75 -26.61 -2.75
CA ASP A 341 8.12 -26.42 -3.24
C ASP A 341 8.96 -25.50 -2.33
N ALA A 342 8.35 -24.86 -1.33
CA ALA A 342 9.03 -23.90 -0.47
C ALA A 342 10.04 -24.57 0.47
N THR A 343 11.26 -24.06 0.46
CA THR A 343 12.34 -24.49 1.35
C THR A 343 12.79 -23.37 2.28
N GLY A 344 13.60 -23.68 3.29
CA GLY A 344 14.05 -22.69 4.29
C GLY A 344 13.05 -22.47 5.43
N ILE A 345 13.26 -21.38 6.18
CA ILE A 345 12.50 -21.01 7.37
C ILE A 345 11.48 -19.94 6.99
N ALA A 346 10.23 -20.15 7.37
CA ALA A 346 9.17 -19.14 7.30
C ALA A 346 8.91 -18.62 8.72
N PRO A 347 8.81 -17.29 8.95
CA PRO A 347 8.63 -16.71 10.28
C PRO A 347 7.31 -17.10 10.96
N GLY A 348 6.31 -17.52 10.19
CA GLY A 348 4.91 -17.55 10.59
C GLY A 348 4.24 -16.21 10.29
N LEU A 349 3.00 -16.25 9.80
CA LEU A 349 2.24 -15.06 9.42
C LEU A 349 2.13 -14.05 10.58
N PHE A 350 1.81 -14.51 11.79
CA PHE A 350 1.70 -13.63 12.95
C PHE A 350 3.00 -12.86 13.25
N VAL A 351 4.15 -13.57 13.27
CA VAL A 351 5.46 -12.96 13.49
C VAL A 351 5.79 -11.98 12.36
N ALA A 352 5.38 -12.32 11.13
CA ALA A 352 5.60 -11.46 9.98
C ALA A 352 4.87 -10.12 10.10
N GLN A 353 3.67 -10.12 10.68
CA GLN A 353 2.87 -8.90 10.81
C GLN A 353 3.19 -8.09 12.06
N ASN A 354 3.48 -8.76 13.18
CA ASN A 354 3.61 -8.12 14.48
C ASN A 354 5.06 -7.92 14.93
N GLY A 355 6.02 -8.58 14.29
CA GLY A 355 7.44 -8.45 14.60
C GLY A 355 7.89 -9.15 15.90
N HIS A 356 7.01 -9.92 16.54
CA HIS A 356 7.30 -10.73 17.71
C HIS A 356 6.59 -12.09 17.66
N PRO A 357 7.08 -13.13 18.35
CA PRO A 357 6.32 -14.35 18.57
C PRO A 357 5.05 -14.06 19.40
N PRO A 358 3.97 -14.83 19.18
CA PRO A 358 2.75 -14.64 19.96
C PRO A 358 3.03 -14.92 21.45
N VAL A 359 2.39 -14.12 22.31
CA VAL A 359 2.53 -14.21 23.76
C VAL A 359 1.18 -14.62 24.35
N ASP A 360 1.10 -15.87 24.77
CA ASP A 360 -0.10 -16.38 25.43
C ASP A 360 -0.30 -15.71 26.80
N GLU A 361 -1.56 -15.41 27.09
CA GLU A 361 -1.94 -14.98 28.42
C GLU A 361 -1.92 -16.16 29.42
N PRO A 362 -1.34 -15.99 30.63
CA PRO A 362 -1.36 -17.00 31.67
C PRO A 362 -2.80 -17.47 32.00
N PRO A 363 -3.05 -18.79 32.10
CA PRO A 363 -4.36 -19.31 32.47
C PRO A 363 -4.82 -18.75 33.82
N SER A 364 -6.02 -18.18 33.88
CA SER A 364 -6.57 -17.59 35.11
C SER A 364 -8.08 -17.84 35.26
N GLY A 365 -8.44 -19.13 35.34
CA GLY A 365 -9.82 -19.59 35.51
C GLY A 365 -10.21 -20.59 34.44
N ARG A 366 -11.49 -21.00 34.42
CA ARG A 366 -11.98 -21.96 33.42
C ARG A 366 -12.12 -21.35 32.02
N ASP A 367 -12.48 -20.07 31.93
CA ASP A 367 -12.81 -19.40 30.67
C ASP A 367 -11.72 -18.41 30.22
N ARG A 368 -10.50 -18.56 30.73
CA ARG A 368 -9.38 -17.63 30.52
C ARG A 368 -8.05 -18.38 30.29
N PRO A 369 -7.27 -18.05 29.25
CA PRO A 369 -7.48 -16.93 28.32
C PRO A 369 -8.63 -17.19 27.32
N PRO A 370 -9.46 -16.17 27.02
CA PRO A 370 -10.47 -16.30 25.99
C PRO A 370 -9.81 -16.29 24.60
N THR A 371 -10.37 -17.02 23.65
CA THR A 371 -10.07 -16.80 22.22
C THR A 371 -10.70 -15.48 21.73
N ALA A 372 -10.31 -14.95 20.58
CA ALA A 372 -10.87 -13.73 19.98
C ALA A 372 -11.63 -14.01 18.67
N VAL A 373 -12.61 -13.17 18.33
CA VAL A 373 -13.25 -13.20 16.99
C VAL A 373 -12.39 -12.47 15.95
N CYS A 374 -12.46 -12.94 14.71
CA CYS A 374 -11.91 -12.24 13.57
C CYS A 374 -12.76 -11.00 13.24
N VAL A 375 -12.17 -9.81 13.38
CA VAL A 375 -12.80 -8.54 13.04
C VAL A 375 -12.37 -8.14 11.63
N SER A 376 -13.33 -7.81 10.77
CA SER A 376 -13.05 -7.35 9.41
C SER A 376 -12.28 -6.04 9.42
N SER A 377 -11.27 -5.93 8.57
CA SER A 377 -10.49 -4.70 8.32
C SER A 377 -10.03 -4.67 6.86
N ASP A 378 -9.30 -3.63 6.46
CA ASP A 378 -8.71 -3.54 5.11
C ASP A 378 -7.73 -4.71 4.82
N THR A 379 -7.12 -5.31 5.84
CA THR A 379 -6.18 -6.43 5.69
C THR A 379 -6.70 -7.74 6.24
N ARG A 380 -7.97 -7.83 6.66
CA ARG A 380 -8.49 -9.03 7.34
C ARG A 380 -9.95 -9.24 7.07
N THR A 381 -10.35 -10.50 6.87
CA THR A 381 -11.75 -10.87 6.65
C THR A 381 -12.14 -12.12 7.45
N PRO A 382 -13.31 -12.12 8.11
CA PRO A 382 -13.89 -13.33 8.69
C PRO A 382 -14.65 -14.18 7.64
N TYR A 383 -14.79 -13.67 6.41
CA TYR A 383 -15.54 -14.33 5.34
C TYR A 383 -14.59 -15.14 4.47
N LYS A 384 -14.94 -16.41 4.26
CA LYS A 384 -14.15 -17.33 3.43
C LYS A 384 -13.99 -16.76 2.01
N PRO A 385 -12.75 -16.56 1.53
CA PRO A 385 -12.50 -16.08 0.18
C PRO A 385 -13.07 -17.04 -0.87
N GLU A 386 -13.66 -16.48 -1.92
CA GLU A 386 -14.18 -17.28 -3.03
C GLU A 386 -13.02 -17.96 -3.78
N GLY A 387 -13.05 -19.29 -3.87
CA GLY A 387 -11.97 -20.09 -4.44
C GLY A 387 -10.99 -20.67 -3.41
N TRP A 388 -11.18 -20.37 -2.12
CA TRP A 388 -10.43 -21.00 -1.03
C TRP A 388 -10.69 -22.52 -0.97
N ARG A 389 -9.63 -23.32 -0.86
CA ARG A 389 -9.71 -24.78 -0.76
C ARG A 389 -9.42 -25.20 0.69
N ASP A 390 -10.30 -26.00 1.26
CA ASP A 390 -10.13 -26.54 2.62
C ASP A 390 -9.18 -27.73 2.65
#